data_AF-A0A9C7RM39-F1
#
_entry.id   AF-A0A9C7RM39-F1
#
_cell.length_a   1.000
_cell.length_b   1.000
_cell.length_c   1.000
_cell.angle_alpha   90.00
_cell.angle_beta   90.00
_cell.angle_gamma   90.00
#
_symmetry.space_group_name_H-M   'P 1'
#
loop_
_entity.id
_entity.type
_entity.pdbx_description
1 polymer ?
#
loop_
_entity_poly.entity_id
_entity_poly.type
_entity_poly.pdbx_seq_one_letter_code
_entity_poly.pdbx_strand_id
1 'polypeptide(L)'
;MGMPTEFMTLEEIREKFGIVDALLDPSVSSIHGALKRGQVTDDTEQVLYLIETFYKKGGVTVEGVVEGLLRWVRETRADEKGYIGPNSLKALRKIQAGEDPRKAGRGTTCGAAMRALAPAFSVRRGDVETLKEAVWSCSVPTHNTNIAMEAAMALGFGYHVALMGASLEEIIEAILEGAEIGRRMSDNELV
;
A
#
# COMPACT_ATOMS: atom_id res chain seq x y z
N MET A 1 11.09 -2.26 10.65
CA MET A 1 11.08 -2.77 12.06
C MET A 1 10.20 -4.01 12.20
N GLY A 2 8.96 -4.02 11.70
CA GLY A 2 8.03 -5.14 11.94
C GLY A 2 8.26 -6.45 11.18
N MET A 3 9.02 -6.44 10.07
CA MET A 3 9.25 -7.63 9.23
C MET A 3 9.71 -8.90 10.01
N PRO A 4 10.67 -8.83 10.94
CA PRO A 4 11.12 -10.03 11.65
C PRO A 4 10.05 -10.67 12.55
N THR A 5 9.02 -9.91 12.94
CA THR A 5 7.93 -10.34 13.82
C THR A 5 6.60 -10.56 13.09
N GLU A 6 6.59 -10.48 11.76
CA GLU A 6 5.39 -10.78 10.98
C GLU A 6 4.91 -12.21 11.26
N PHE A 7 3.59 -12.39 11.43
CA PHE A 7 2.93 -13.63 11.87
C PHE A 7 3.21 -14.08 13.31
N MET A 8 3.91 -13.30 14.13
CA MET A 8 4.00 -13.56 15.57
C MET A 8 2.84 -12.90 16.33
N THR A 9 2.33 -13.60 17.33
CA THR A 9 1.42 -13.04 18.33
C THR A 9 2.17 -12.09 19.27
N LEU A 10 1.41 -11.23 19.97
CA LEU A 10 1.99 -10.35 20.99
C LEU A 10 2.69 -11.15 22.11
N GLU A 11 2.17 -12.31 22.48
CA GLU A 11 2.76 -13.19 23.50
C GLU A 11 4.11 -13.74 23.02
N GLU A 12 4.18 -14.28 21.80
CA GLU A 12 5.44 -14.76 21.21
C GLU A 12 6.50 -13.66 21.10
N ILE A 13 6.11 -12.44 20.73
CA ILE A 13 7.04 -11.30 20.66
C ILE A 13 7.57 -10.97 22.06
N ARG A 14 6.70 -10.93 23.06
CA ARG A 14 7.08 -10.64 24.46
C ARG A 14 7.99 -11.71 25.05
N GLU A 15 7.69 -12.98 24.79
CA GLU A 15 8.49 -14.09 25.29
C GLU A 15 9.88 -14.15 24.63
N LYS A 16 9.96 -13.91 23.31
CA LYS A 16 11.23 -14.01 22.57
C LYS A 16 12.10 -12.77 22.68
N PHE A 17 11.48 -11.59 22.70
CA PHE A 17 12.21 -10.31 22.55
C PHE A 17 11.87 -9.29 23.63
N GLY A 18 10.80 -9.48 24.41
CA GLY A 18 10.26 -8.47 25.31
C GLY A 18 9.68 -7.29 24.51
N ILE A 19 10.49 -6.26 24.30
CA ILE A 19 10.16 -5.08 23.48
C ILE A 19 11.12 -5.05 22.30
N VAL A 20 10.59 -4.90 21.09
CA VAL A 20 11.39 -4.71 19.88
C VAL A 20 11.72 -3.23 19.72
N ASP A 21 12.93 -2.84 20.10
CA ASP A 21 13.44 -1.46 20.02
C ASP A 21 14.61 -1.30 19.02
N ALA A 22 15.03 -2.39 18.37
CA ALA A 22 16.09 -2.41 17.37
C ALA A 22 15.71 -3.25 16.14
N LEU A 23 16.42 -3.06 15.03
CA LEU A 23 16.30 -3.95 13.87
C LEU A 23 16.74 -5.36 14.26
N LEU A 24 15.83 -6.33 14.25
CA LEU A 24 16.16 -7.72 14.56
C LEU A 24 16.83 -8.42 13.36
N ASP A 25 17.54 -9.51 13.64
CA ASP A 25 18.01 -10.42 12.60
C ASP A 25 16.79 -11.11 11.96
N PRO A 26 16.59 -11.05 10.63
CA PRO A 26 15.45 -11.66 9.97
C PRO A 26 15.39 -13.18 10.14
N SER A 27 16.48 -13.86 10.52
CA SER A 27 16.49 -15.31 10.75
C SER A 27 15.48 -15.79 11.80
N VAL A 28 14.95 -14.87 12.63
CA VAL A 28 13.88 -15.17 13.60
C VAL A 28 12.48 -15.23 12.98
N SER A 29 12.31 -14.71 11.77
CA SER A 29 11.05 -14.71 11.03
C SER A 29 10.79 -16.07 10.41
N SER A 30 9.53 -16.51 10.47
CA SER A 30 9.06 -17.74 9.81
C SER A 30 9.01 -17.63 8.28
N ILE A 31 8.90 -16.42 7.74
CA ILE A 31 8.69 -16.19 6.30
C ILE A 31 9.77 -15.31 5.66
N HIS A 32 10.50 -14.52 6.45
CA HIS A 32 11.50 -13.57 5.96
C HIS A 32 12.94 -13.90 6.37
N GLY A 33 13.21 -15.14 6.79
CA GLY A 33 14.53 -15.59 7.24
C GLY A 33 15.68 -15.36 6.26
N ALA A 34 15.39 -15.25 4.96
CA ALA A 34 16.39 -15.01 3.92
C ALA A 34 16.70 -13.51 3.69
N LEU A 35 16.00 -12.59 4.35
CA LEU A 35 16.23 -11.16 4.23
C LEU A 35 17.48 -10.71 4.98
N LYS A 36 18.05 -9.58 4.55
CA LYS A 36 19.11 -8.90 5.29
C LYS A 36 18.50 -8.06 6.41
N ARG A 37 19.22 -7.95 7.52
CA ARG A 37 18.88 -7.02 8.61
C ARG A 37 18.71 -5.60 8.07
N GLY A 38 17.56 -4.99 8.33
CA GLY A 38 17.23 -3.64 7.85
C GLY A 38 16.75 -3.57 6.40
N GLN A 39 16.67 -4.70 5.69
CA GLN A 39 16.04 -4.74 4.37
C GLN A 39 14.54 -4.48 4.51
N VAL A 40 14.00 -3.67 3.60
CA VAL A 40 12.58 -3.35 3.52
C VAL A 40 11.80 -4.47 2.80
N THR A 41 10.49 -4.49 3.00
CA THR A 41 9.53 -5.43 2.38
C THR A 41 8.73 -4.76 1.26
N ASP A 42 7.77 -5.49 0.70
CA ASP A 42 6.89 -5.03 -0.38
C ASP A 42 6.17 -3.72 -0.07
N ASP A 43 5.83 -3.43 1.20
CA ASP A 43 5.22 -2.17 1.60
C ASP A 43 6.03 -0.96 1.11
N THR A 44 7.34 -0.96 1.40
CA THR A 44 8.23 0.14 1.02
C THR A 44 8.65 0.04 -0.44
N GLU A 45 8.95 -1.17 -0.93
CA GLU A 45 9.37 -1.36 -2.31
C GLU A 45 8.28 -0.86 -3.28
N GLN A 46 7.01 -1.20 -3.06
CA GLN A 46 5.92 -0.72 -3.93
C GLN A 46 5.79 0.79 -3.89
N VAL A 47 5.92 1.43 -2.71
CA VAL A 47 5.88 2.90 -2.61
C VAL A 47 6.98 3.54 -3.47
N LEU A 48 8.22 3.05 -3.39
CA LEU A 48 9.34 3.61 -4.13
C LEU A 48 9.17 3.46 -5.65
N TYR A 49 8.77 2.27 -6.12
CA TYR A 49 8.53 2.04 -7.55
C TYR A 49 7.39 2.88 -8.09
N LEU A 50 6.33 3.08 -7.29
CA LEU A 50 5.18 3.89 -7.67
C LEU A 50 5.56 5.38 -7.74
N ILE A 51 6.22 5.94 -6.72
CA ILE A 51 6.67 7.35 -6.72
C ILE A 51 7.57 7.63 -7.93
N GLU A 52 8.53 6.75 -8.22
CA GLU A 52 9.40 6.91 -9.38
C GLU A 52 8.60 6.89 -10.71
N THR A 53 7.58 6.03 -10.80
CA THR A 53 6.73 5.94 -11.99
C THR A 53 5.85 7.16 -12.15
N PHE A 54 5.25 7.65 -11.06
CA PHE A 54 4.41 8.85 -11.08
C PHE A 54 5.22 10.09 -11.46
N TYR A 55 6.44 10.21 -10.92
CA TYR A 55 7.36 11.27 -11.30
C TYR A 55 7.69 11.25 -12.80
N LYS A 56 8.06 10.08 -13.34
CA LYS A 56 8.37 9.92 -14.77
C LYS A 56 7.18 10.21 -15.69
N LYS A 57 5.95 9.93 -15.24
CA LYS A 57 4.71 10.16 -16.00
C LYS A 57 4.08 11.53 -15.77
N GLY A 58 4.56 12.30 -14.78
CA GLY A 58 4.01 13.60 -14.42
C GLY A 58 2.67 13.54 -13.67
N GLY A 59 2.32 12.38 -13.09
CA GLY A 59 1.06 12.22 -12.36
C GLY A 59 0.72 10.77 -12.02
N VAL A 60 -0.37 10.59 -11.27
CA VAL A 60 -0.88 9.29 -10.86
C VAL A 60 -2.00 8.86 -11.79
N THR A 61 -1.83 7.74 -12.49
CA THR A 61 -2.85 7.13 -13.33
C THR A 61 -2.95 5.64 -13.06
N VAL A 62 -4.11 5.03 -13.33
CA VAL A 62 -4.33 3.58 -13.20
C VAL A 62 -3.28 2.80 -14.00
N GLU A 63 -3.00 3.22 -15.23
CA GLU A 63 -2.04 2.59 -16.12
C GLU A 63 -0.60 2.76 -15.60
N GLY A 64 -0.28 3.93 -15.02
CA GLY A 64 1.01 4.17 -14.37
C GLY A 64 1.21 3.30 -13.13
N VAL A 65 0.17 3.08 -12.34
CA VAL A 65 0.20 2.18 -11.19
C VAL A 65 0.47 0.75 -11.64
N VAL A 66 -0.25 0.27 -12.66
CA VAL A 66 -0.04 -1.07 -13.24
C VAL A 66 1.39 -1.22 -13.73
N GLU A 67 1.91 -0.24 -14.48
CA GLU A 67 3.29 -0.26 -14.97
C GLU A 67 4.31 -0.33 -13.82
N GLY A 68 4.13 0.51 -12.79
CA GLY A 68 5.01 0.54 -11.62
C GLY A 68 5.02 -0.78 -10.84
N LEU A 69 3.85 -1.38 -10.62
CA LEU A 69 3.72 -2.67 -9.92
C LEU A 69 4.27 -3.83 -10.73
N LEU A 70 4.01 -3.88 -12.04
CA LEU A 70 4.57 -4.91 -12.91
C LEU A 70 6.10 -4.76 -13.04
N ARG A 71 6.60 -3.52 -13.06
CA ARG A 71 8.04 -3.24 -13.00
C ARG A 71 8.64 -3.79 -11.70
N TRP A 72 8.02 -3.47 -10.57
CA TRP A 72 8.44 -3.98 -9.26
C TRP A 72 8.50 -5.51 -9.24
N VAL A 73 7.41 -6.20 -9.61
CA VAL A 73 7.36 -7.68 -9.63
C VAL A 73 8.51 -8.26 -10.47
N ARG A 74 8.73 -7.73 -11.67
CA ARG A 74 9.78 -8.22 -12.59
C ARG A 74 11.19 -8.01 -12.04
N GLU A 75 11.46 -6.84 -11.48
CA GLU A 75 12.82 -6.44 -11.07
C GLU A 75 13.21 -7.00 -9.71
N THR A 76 12.24 -7.17 -8.79
CA THR A 76 12.49 -7.73 -7.46
C THR A 76 12.22 -9.22 -7.37
N ARG A 77 11.55 -9.81 -8.37
CA ARG A 77 11.02 -11.19 -8.34
C ARG A 77 10.12 -11.42 -7.13
N ALA A 78 9.24 -10.46 -6.87
CA ALA A 78 8.37 -10.46 -5.67
C ALA A 78 7.48 -11.71 -5.57
N ASP A 79 7.10 -12.30 -6.70
CA ASP A 79 6.32 -13.53 -6.79
C ASP A 79 7.13 -14.77 -6.41
N GLU A 80 8.39 -14.87 -6.85
CA GLU A 80 9.30 -15.95 -6.44
C GLU A 80 9.64 -15.88 -4.93
N LYS A 81 9.73 -14.66 -4.39
CA LYS A 81 10.05 -14.40 -2.97
C LYS A 81 8.84 -14.52 -2.03
N GLY A 82 7.63 -14.65 -2.57
CA GLY A 82 6.41 -14.68 -1.76
C GLY A 82 6.02 -13.35 -1.11
N TYR A 83 6.56 -12.23 -1.59
CA TYR A 83 6.30 -10.89 -1.03
C TYR A 83 5.01 -10.28 -1.55
N ILE A 84 4.62 -10.60 -2.78
CA ILE A 84 3.35 -10.15 -3.30
C ILE A 84 2.21 -11.02 -2.78
N GLY A 85 1.23 -10.40 -2.12
CA GLY A 85 0.01 -11.08 -1.71
C GLY A 85 -0.72 -11.75 -2.90
N PRO A 86 -1.33 -12.93 -2.69
CA PRO A 86 -1.88 -13.74 -3.78
C PRO A 86 -2.98 -13.03 -4.59
N ASN A 87 -3.79 -12.19 -3.93
CA ASN A 87 -4.84 -11.41 -4.59
C ASN A 87 -4.26 -10.31 -5.51
N SER A 88 -3.23 -9.60 -5.05
CA SER A 88 -2.53 -8.60 -5.87
C SER A 88 -1.89 -9.25 -7.10
N LEU A 89 -1.20 -10.38 -6.91
CA LEU A 89 -0.58 -11.12 -8.02
C LEU A 89 -1.63 -11.62 -9.03
N LYS A 90 -2.75 -12.16 -8.55
CA LYS A 90 -3.87 -12.59 -9.39
C LYS A 90 -4.45 -11.43 -10.20
N ALA A 91 -4.64 -10.27 -9.59
CA ALA A 91 -5.16 -9.09 -10.27
C ALA A 91 -4.18 -8.59 -11.35
N LEU A 92 -2.88 -8.52 -11.06
CA LEU A 92 -1.87 -8.12 -12.04
C LEU A 92 -1.79 -9.10 -13.22
N ARG A 93 -1.90 -10.40 -12.98
CA ARG A 93 -1.94 -11.42 -14.05
C ARG A 93 -3.16 -11.28 -14.96
N LYS A 94 -4.33 -11.00 -14.39
CA LYS A 94 -5.56 -10.69 -15.16
C LYS A 94 -5.37 -9.48 -16.07
N ILE A 95 -4.75 -8.44 -15.55
CA ILE A 95 -4.43 -7.22 -16.32
C ILE A 95 -3.46 -7.54 -17.46
N GLN A 96 -2.41 -8.32 -17.20
CA GLN A 96 -1.49 -8.79 -18.26
C GLN A 96 -2.19 -9.64 -19.33
N ALA A 97 -3.27 -10.34 -18.97
CA ALA A 97 -4.10 -11.10 -19.90
C ALA A 97 -5.15 -10.24 -20.65
N GLY A 98 -5.15 -8.91 -20.45
CA GLY A 98 -6.02 -7.97 -21.15
C GLY A 98 -7.30 -7.59 -20.41
N GLU A 99 -7.48 -8.00 -19.15
CA GLU A 99 -8.60 -7.52 -18.32
C GLU A 99 -8.42 -6.03 -17.98
N ASP A 100 -9.52 -5.27 -17.95
CA ASP A 100 -9.53 -3.88 -17.53
C ASP A 100 -8.96 -3.73 -16.10
N PRO A 101 -7.89 -2.93 -15.90
CA PRO A 101 -7.31 -2.66 -14.58
C PRO A 101 -8.33 -2.19 -13.54
N ARG A 102 -9.37 -1.47 -13.94
CA ARG A 102 -10.40 -0.96 -13.03
C ARG A 102 -11.31 -2.07 -12.51
N LYS A 103 -11.31 -3.25 -13.15
CA LYS A 103 -12.16 -4.40 -12.81
C LYS A 103 -11.40 -5.58 -12.22
N ALA A 104 -10.10 -5.67 -12.44
CA ALA A 104 -9.29 -6.81 -12.01
C ALA A 104 -9.12 -6.92 -10.49
N GLY A 105 -9.03 -5.79 -9.79
CA GLY A 105 -8.78 -5.74 -8.35
C GLY A 105 -9.98 -6.18 -7.51
N ARG A 106 -9.76 -7.15 -6.60
CA ARG A 106 -10.76 -7.65 -5.64
C ARG A 106 -10.15 -7.91 -4.25
N GLY A 107 -8.95 -7.40 -3.98
CA GLY A 107 -8.31 -7.55 -2.68
C GLY A 107 -9.08 -6.81 -1.58
N THR A 108 -9.16 -7.44 -0.41
CA THR A 108 -9.74 -6.90 0.83
C THR A 108 -8.70 -6.69 1.94
N THR A 109 -7.43 -7.01 1.66
CA THR A 109 -6.31 -6.82 2.59
C THR A 109 -5.73 -5.40 2.49
N CYS A 110 -4.72 -5.08 3.31
CA CYS A 110 -4.13 -3.75 3.41
C CYS A 110 -3.25 -3.34 2.21
N GLY A 111 -3.16 -4.12 1.12
CA GLY A 111 -2.16 -3.90 0.07
C GLY A 111 -2.27 -2.56 -0.67
N ALA A 112 -3.47 -1.99 -0.77
CA ALA A 112 -3.64 -0.62 -1.25
C ALA A 112 -3.30 0.44 -0.19
N ALA A 113 -3.68 0.20 1.06
CA ALA A 113 -3.46 1.10 2.18
C ALA A 113 -1.97 1.26 2.52
N MET A 114 -1.21 0.15 2.55
CA MET A 114 0.23 0.17 2.88
C MET A 114 1.05 1.03 1.90
N ARG A 115 0.57 1.21 0.67
CA ARG A 115 1.23 2.01 -0.37
C ARG A 115 0.55 3.35 -0.66
N ALA A 116 -0.44 3.76 0.14
CA ALA A 116 -1.15 5.03 -0.01
C ALA A 116 -0.23 6.26 0.16
N LEU A 117 0.97 6.07 0.73
CA LEU A 117 2.00 7.10 0.79
C LEU A 117 2.44 7.58 -0.60
N ALA A 118 2.49 6.68 -1.59
CA ALA A 118 2.93 7.02 -2.95
C ALA A 118 2.04 8.07 -3.64
N PRO A 119 0.70 7.90 -3.74
CA PRO A 119 -0.15 8.95 -4.27
C PRO A 119 -0.15 10.20 -3.38
N ALA A 120 -0.10 10.08 -2.06
CA ALA A 120 -0.09 11.23 -1.15
C ALA A 120 1.11 12.18 -1.38
N PHE A 121 2.27 11.61 -1.73
CA PHE A 121 3.50 12.34 -2.06
C PHE A 121 3.54 12.90 -3.49
N SER A 122 2.68 12.38 -4.38
CA SER A 122 2.73 12.65 -5.81
C SER A 122 1.71 13.68 -6.27
N VAL A 123 1.01 14.29 -5.32
CA VAL A 123 -0.02 15.31 -5.54
C VAL A 123 0.43 16.63 -4.94
N ARG A 124 0.03 17.74 -5.56
CA ARG A 124 0.29 19.08 -5.06
C ARG A 124 -0.29 19.24 -3.65
N ARG A 125 0.48 19.85 -2.75
CA ARG A 125 0.06 20.09 -1.36
C ARG A 125 -1.27 20.88 -1.32
N GLY A 126 -2.23 20.36 -0.56
CA GLY A 126 -3.56 20.94 -0.38
C GLY A 126 -4.54 20.65 -1.53
N ASP A 127 -4.14 19.88 -2.54
CA ASP A 127 -5.01 19.52 -3.67
C ASP A 127 -5.80 18.24 -3.38
N VAL A 128 -6.84 18.38 -2.56
CA VAL A 128 -7.65 17.26 -2.04
C VAL A 128 -8.37 16.49 -3.17
N GLU A 129 -8.84 17.20 -4.20
CA GLU A 129 -9.53 16.56 -5.32
C GLU A 129 -8.59 15.66 -6.13
N THR A 130 -7.38 16.15 -6.44
CA THR A 130 -6.37 15.33 -7.12
C THR A 130 -5.90 14.18 -6.22
N LEU A 131 -5.82 14.38 -4.91
CA LEU A 131 -5.44 13.34 -3.95
C LEU A 131 -6.43 12.17 -3.98
N LYS A 132 -7.74 12.47 -3.93
CA LYS A 132 -8.80 11.47 -4.03
C LYS A 132 -8.66 10.62 -5.29
N GLU A 133 -8.50 11.25 -6.45
CA GLU A 133 -8.32 10.53 -7.72
C GLU A 133 -7.02 9.70 -7.76
N ALA A 134 -5.94 10.22 -7.18
CA ALA A 134 -4.65 9.54 -7.12
C ALA A 134 -4.70 8.29 -6.23
N VAL A 135 -5.30 8.39 -5.04
CA VAL A 135 -5.47 7.26 -4.12
C VAL A 135 -6.39 6.19 -4.74
N TRP A 136 -7.48 6.61 -5.37
CA TRP A 136 -8.37 5.70 -6.10
C TRP A 136 -7.61 4.96 -7.21
N SER A 137 -6.91 5.71 -8.06
CA SER A 137 -6.12 5.16 -9.17
C SER A 137 -5.05 4.17 -8.70
N CYS A 138 -4.43 4.44 -7.56
CA CYS A 138 -3.43 3.59 -6.93
C CYS A 138 -4.01 2.30 -6.30
N SER A 139 -5.31 2.29 -6.01
CA SER A 139 -5.97 1.19 -5.29
C SER A 139 -6.64 0.21 -6.24
N VAL A 140 -7.41 0.71 -7.21
CA VAL A 140 -8.31 -0.10 -8.05
C VAL A 140 -7.67 -1.26 -8.84
N PRO A 141 -6.40 -1.18 -9.31
CA PRO A 141 -5.80 -2.30 -10.05
C PRO A 141 -5.71 -3.61 -9.25
N THR A 142 -5.74 -3.52 -7.92
CA THR A 142 -5.51 -4.67 -7.03
C THR A 142 -6.59 -4.82 -5.95
N HIS A 143 -7.13 -3.69 -5.46
CA HIS A 143 -8.05 -3.63 -4.33
C HIS A 143 -9.20 -2.67 -4.66
N ASN A 144 -10.10 -3.09 -5.56
CA ASN A 144 -11.32 -2.34 -5.87
C ASN A 144 -12.49 -2.89 -5.04
N THR A 145 -12.40 -2.72 -3.72
CA THR A 145 -13.43 -3.08 -2.72
C THR A 145 -13.63 -1.91 -1.77
N ASN A 146 -14.82 -1.80 -1.19
CA ASN A 146 -15.19 -0.74 -0.25
C ASN A 146 -14.21 -0.65 0.93
N ILE A 147 -13.95 -1.77 1.61
CA ILE A 147 -13.09 -1.81 2.80
C ILE A 147 -11.64 -1.41 2.49
N ALA A 148 -11.11 -1.83 1.34
CA ALA A 148 -9.76 -1.48 0.96
C ALA A 148 -9.64 -0.02 0.48
N MET A 149 -10.67 0.49 -0.21
CA MET A 149 -10.73 1.89 -0.63
C MET A 149 -10.88 2.83 0.57
N GLU A 150 -11.74 2.50 1.52
CA GLU A 150 -11.89 3.21 2.80
C GLU A 150 -10.55 3.32 3.52
N ALA A 151 -9.85 2.20 3.71
CA ALA A 151 -8.54 2.19 4.37
C ALA A 151 -7.47 2.97 3.60
N ALA A 152 -7.42 2.84 2.27
CA ALA A 152 -6.43 3.54 1.45
C ALA A 152 -6.66 5.06 1.43
N MET A 153 -7.91 5.51 1.35
CA MET A 153 -8.27 6.93 1.43
C MET A 153 -7.96 7.51 2.79
N ALA A 154 -8.31 6.80 3.87
CA ALA A 154 -8.01 7.22 5.23
C ALA A 154 -6.51 7.49 5.42
N LEU A 155 -5.65 6.53 5.07
CA LEU A 155 -4.20 6.72 5.17
C LEU A 155 -3.66 7.75 4.19
N GLY A 156 -4.15 7.77 2.95
CA GLY A 156 -3.70 8.74 1.93
C GLY A 156 -3.94 10.19 2.35
N PHE A 157 -5.12 10.49 2.91
CA PHE A 157 -5.47 11.82 3.43
C PHE A 157 -4.63 12.18 4.65
N GLY A 158 -4.53 11.27 5.62
CA GLY A 158 -3.68 11.47 6.81
C GLY A 158 -2.23 11.74 6.45
N TYR A 159 -1.65 10.97 5.54
CA TYR A 159 -0.29 11.20 5.05
C TYR A 159 -0.16 12.55 4.34
N HIS A 160 -1.13 12.94 3.52
CA HIS A 160 -1.05 14.19 2.77
C HIS A 160 -1.01 15.41 3.69
N VAL A 161 -1.83 15.45 4.74
CA VAL A 161 -1.81 16.56 5.72
C VAL A 161 -0.59 16.50 6.64
N ALA A 162 -0.14 15.30 7.02
CA ALA A 162 1.09 15.13 7.80
C ALA A 162 2.32 15.72 7.07
N LEU A 163 2.38 15.60 5.74
CA LEU A 163 3.47 16.18 4.93
C LEU A 163 3.50 17.72 4.94
N MET A 164 2.40 18.34 5.37
CA MET A 164 2.27 19.79 5.50
C MET A 164 2.55 20.28 6.93
N GLY A 165 2.90 19.38 7.85
CA GLY A 165 3.19 19.72 9.24
C GLY A 165 1.93 19.87 10.10
N ALA A 166 0.84 19.21 9.71
CA ALA A 166 -0.41 19.20 10.47
C ALA A 166 -0.24 18.60 11.88
N SER A 167 -1.09 19.02 12.81
CA SER A 167 -1.17 18.45 14.17
C SER A 167 -1.72 17.03 14.17
N LEU A 168 -1.61 16.33 15.30
CA LEU A 168 -2.18 14.99 15.44
C LEU A 168 -3.71 15.01 15.23
N GLU A 169 -4.39 16.02 15.77
CA GLU A 169 -5.82 16.21 15.64
C GLU A 169 -6.22 16.41 14.17
N GLU A 170 -5.51 17.29 13.45
CA GLU A 170 -5.74 17.54 12.02
C GLU A 170 -5.47 16.27 11.17
N ILE A 171 -4.47 15.47 11.53
CA ILE A 171 -4.19 14.19 10.87
C ILE A 171 -5.35 13.20 11.12
N ILE A 172 -5.86 13.11 12.35
CA ILE A 172 -6.99 12.23 12.68
C ILE A 172 -8.25 12.67 11.92
N GLU A 173 -8.54 13.97 11.87
CA GLU A 173 -9.66 14.52 11.11
C GLU A 173 -9.57 14.17 9.62
N ALA A 174 -8.39 14.35 9.00
CA ALA A 174 -8.16 13.97 7.61
C ALA A 174 -8.29 12.46 7.37
N ILE A 175 -7.85 11.63 8.32
CA ILE A 175 -8.04 10.17 8.25
C ILE A 175 -9.53 9.82 8.24
N LEU A 176 -10.33 10.46 9.09
CA LEU A 176 -11.78 10.23 9.16
C LEU A 176 -12.50 10.71 7.90
N GLU A 177 -12.12 11.88 7.38
CA GLU A 177 -12.65 12.41 6.12
C GLU A 177 -12.32 11.47 4.94
N GLY A 178 -11.06 11.04 4.83
CA GLY A 178 -10.63 10.10 3.81
C GLY A 178 -11.40 8.78 3.88
N ALA A 179 -11.58 8.23 5.09
CA ALA A 179 -12.39 7.02 5.28
C ALA A 179 -13.83 7.19 4.78
N GLU A 180 -14.47 8.31 5.10
CA GLU A 180 -15.83 8.61 4.65
C GLU A 180 -15.94 8.73 3.12
N ILE A 181 -14.97 9.40 2.49
CA ILE A 181 -14.87 9.49 1.02
C ILE A 181 -14.70 8.09 0.41
N GLY A 182 -13.76 7.30 0.92
CA GLY A 182 -13.47 5.96 0.41
C GLY A 182 -14.67 5.02 0.50
N ARG A 183 -15.44 5.10 1.59
CA ARG A 183 -16.68 4.34 1.77
C ARG A 183 -17.74 4.66 0.70
N ARG A 184 -17.82 5.92 0.25
CA ARG A 184 -18.79 6.35 -0.77
C ARG A 184 -18.34 6.07 -2.21
N MET A 185 -17.05 5.78 -2.45
CA MET A 185 -16.47 5.65 -3.80
C MET A 185 -16.51 4.24 -4.40
N SER A 186 -16.87 3.21 -3.64
CA SER A 186 -16.86 1.83 -4.13
C SER A 186 -18.28 1.28 -4.28
N ASP A 187 -18.69 1.03 -5.52
CA ASP A 187 -19.95 0.34 -5.84
C ASP A 187 -19.90 -1.19 -5.56
N ASN A 188 -18.71 -1.74 -5.30
CA ASN A 188 -18.54 -3.16 -4.95
C ASN A 188 -18.61 -3.34 -3.43
N GLU A 189 -19.83 -3.42 -2.89
CA GLU A 189 -20.05 -3.80 -1.51
C GLU A 189 -19.59 -5.25 -1.27
N LEU A 190 -18.58 -5.42 -0.44
CA LEU A 190 -18.48 -6.61 0.39
C LEU A 190 -18.88 -6.13 1.79
N VAL A 191 -20.09 -6.55 2.20
CA VAL A 191 -20.55 -6.50 3.60
C VAL A 191 -19.67 -7.40 4.43
#